data_AF-A0A1Q3EPF1-F1
#
_entry.id   AF-A0A1Q3EPF1-F1
#
_cell.length_a   1.000
_cell.length_b   1.000
_cell.length_c   1.000
_cell.angle_alpha   90.00
_cell.angle_beta   90.00
_cell.angle_gamma   90.00
#
_symmetry.space_group_name_H-M   'P 1'
#
loop_
_entity.id
_entity.type
_entity.pdbx_description
1 polymer ?
#
loop_
_entity_poly.entity_id
_entity_poly.type
_entity_poly.pdbx_seq_one_letter_code
_entity_poly.pdbx_strand_id
1 'polypeptide(L)'
;MSPNDSVADLWSRREEKLLFSEGASSRTRDEARRLEDKVAKVAAKKCSVEEVTSLQQELEQWLKSASKLDDQTCSLYLSAALLRAILTNHVAHAEASKIAKSLEQNLKLKLEDFEKANKNLELELHRQRREYSQKVQECASLRTEVSRVKALASTLGTIPSPPAEPRPRAMSPPPSATPSSAPSLLRYNSLHARSTSMHASRPSTPAYSVRSHTPSLRSQTPAPMRLPTPSPQQIRSQTPAPPVPTRPRRLSLSSPPKMTRSVSEEKQEMHERWIPPRNPEDDISSVKPFRHSRAGQLVAEWSEQILL
;
A
#
# COMPACT_ATOMS: atom_id res chain seq x y z
N MET A 1 -53.40 -72.75 -20.48
CA MET A 1 -53.23 -71.29 -20.31
C MET A 1 -51.74 -71.04 -20.29
N SER A 2 -51.20 -70.48 -21.37
CA SER A 2 -49.77 -70.43 -21.63
C SER A 2 -49.16 -69.18 -20.99
N PRO A 3 -48.13 -69.31 -20.13
CA PRO A 3 -47.55 -68.19 -19.37
C PRO A 3 -46.59 -67.29 -20.18
N ASN A 4 -46.46 -67.47 -21.50
CA ASN A 4 -45.50 -66.74 -22.33
C ASN A 4 -46.03 -65.43 -22.94
N ASP A 5 -47.33 -65.14 -22.85
CA ASP A 5 -47.88 -63.91 -23.45
C ASP A 5 -47.71 -62.67 -22.55
N SER A 6 -47.36 -62.85 -21.26
CA SER A 6 -47.26 -61.74 -20.29
C SER A 6 -46.00 -60.89 -20.44
N VAL A 7 -44.94 -61.39 -21.05
CA VAL A 7 -43.67 -60.65 -21.19
C VAL A 7 -43.71 -59.74 -22.41
N ALA A 8 -44.33 -60.18 -23.50
CA ALA A 8 -44.51 -59.38 -24.72
C ALA A 8 -45.34 -58.11 -24.45
N ASP A 9 -46.43 -58.21 -23.68
CA ASP A 9 -47.26 -57.06 -23.29
C ASP A 9 -46.51 -56.03 -22.43
N LEU A 10 -45.55 -56.47 -21.62
CA LEU A 10 -44.71 -55.59 -20.79
C LEU A 10 -43.71 -54.77 -21.62
N TRP A 11 -43.20 -55.33 -22.72
CA TRP A 11 -42.32 -54.60 -23.64
C TRP A 11 -43.11 -53.60 -24.49
N SER A 12 -44.30 -53.97 -24.99
CA SER A 12 -45.17 -53.04 -25.73
C SER A 12 -45.64 -51.86 -24.88
N ARG A 13 -46.01 -52.07 -23.59
CA ARG A 13 -46.34 -50.96 -22.67
C ARG A 13 -45.15 -50.06 -22.31
N ARG A 14 -43.91 -50.56 -22.47
CA ARG A 14 -42.68 -49.80 -22.21
C ARG A 14 -42.27 -48.97 -23.41
N GLU A 15 -42.42 -49.49 -24.63
CA GLU A 15 -42.18 -48.75 -25.88
C GLU A 15 -43.16 -47.58 -26.05
N GLU A 16 -44.44 -47.75 -25.72
CA GLU A 16 -45.39 -46.63 -25.80
C GLU A 16 -45.05 -45.50 -24.81
N LYS A 17 -44.51 -45.83 -23.63
CA LYS A 17 -44.06 -44.82 -22.66
C LYS A 17 -42.77 -44.10 -23.09
N LEU A 18 -41.93 -44.73 -23.91
CA LEU A 18 -40.72 -44.10 -24.45
C LEU A 18 -41.06 -43.17 -25.62
N LEU A 19 -41.96 -43.59 -26.52
CA LEU A 19 -42.39 -42.77 -27.67
C LEU A 19 -43.16 -41.51 -27.24
N PHE A 20 -43.91 -41.54 -26.14
CA PHE A 20 -44.50 -40.32 -25.57
C PHE A 20 -43.50 -39.41 -24.84
N SER A 21 -42.31 -39.92 -24.49
CA SER A 21 -41.23 -39.12 -23.87
C SER A 21 -40.31 -38.47 -24.91
N GLU A 22 -40.19 -39.06 -26.10
CA GLU A 22 -39.40 -38.60 -27.25
C GLU A 22 -39.78 -37.17 -27.71
N GLY A 23 -41.07 -36.82 -27.62
CA GLY A 23 -41.58 -35.50 -28.00
C GLY A 23 -41.20 -34.37 -27.03
N ALA A 24 -40.97 -34.69 -25.75
CA ALA A 24 -40.55 -33.72 -24.75
C ALA A 24 -39.06 -33.38 -24.89
N SER A 25 -38.22 -34.36 -25.23
CA SER A 25 -36.77 -34.17 -25.41
C SER A 25 -36.41 -33.24 -26.58
N SER A 26 -37.19 -33.25 -27.68
CA SER A 26 -36.90 -32.36 -28.81
C SER A 26 -37.03 -30.88 -28.42
N ARG A 27 -38.07 -30.51 -27.66
CA ARG A 27 -38.27 -29.12 -27.21
C ARG A 27 -37.18 -28.67 -26.24
N THR A 28 -36.78 -29.55 -25.32
CA THR A 28 -35.67 -29.27 -24.38
C THR A 28 -34.36 -29.03 -25.14
N ARG A 29 -34.07 -29.84 -26.17
CA ARG A 29 -32.85 -29.70 -26.98
C ARG A 29 -32.82 -28.40 -27.80
N ASP A 30 -33.96 -27.96 -28.34
CA ASP A 30 -34.02 -26.71 -29.10
C ASP A 30 -33.85 -25.49 -28.19
N GLU A 31 -34.42 -25.54 -26.98
CA GLU A 31 -34.22 -24.52 -25.96
C GLU A 31 -32.76 -24.45 -25.48
N ALA A 32 -32.10 -25.60 -25.30
CA ALA A 32 -30.68 -25.66 -24.99
C ALA A 32 -29.84 -24.94 -26.07
N ARG A 33 -30.07 -25.26 -27.36
CA ARG A 33 -29.38 -24.59 -28.49
C ARG A 33 -29.64 -23.08 -28.51
N ARG A 34 -30.88 -22.66 -28.24
CA ARG A 34 -31.24 -21.23 -28.13
C ARG A 34 -30.45 -20.52 -27.02
N LEU A 35 -30.25 -21.18 -25.87
CA LEU A 35 -29.47 -20.65 -24.75
C LEU A 35 -27.98 -20.59 -25.08
N GLU A 36 -27.42 -21.59 -25.74
CA GLU A 36 -26.03 -21.57 -26.23
C GLU A 36 -25.80 -20.40 -27.20
N ASP A 37 -26.71 -20.17 -28.15
CA ASP A 37 -26.65 -19.03 -29.06
C ASP A 37 -26.75 -17.69 -28.34
N LYS A 38 -27.57 -17.60 -27.27
CA LYS A 38 -27.62 -16.41 -26.41
C LYS A 38 -26.29 -16.17 -25.70
N VAL A 39 -25.68 -17.22 -25.13
CA VAL A 39 -24.34 -17.14 -24.50
C VAL A 39 -23.31 -16.66 -25.51
N ALA A 40 -23.28 -17.26 -26.71
CA ALA A 40 -22.36 -16.86 -27.78
C ALA A 40 -22.56 -15.40 -28.20
N LYS A 41 -23.81 -14.93 -28.31
CA LYS A 41 -24.14 -13.53 -28.64
C LYS A 41 -23.71 -12.55 -27.55
N VAL A 42 -23.93 -12.90 -26.28
CA VAL A 42 -23.51 -12.09 -25.12
C VAL A 42 -21.99 -12.04 -25.04
N ALA A 43 -21.30 -13.15 -25.27
CA ALA A 43 -19.83 -13.21 -25.29
C ALA A 43 -19.20 -12.46 -26.46
N ALA A 44 -19.87 -12.41 -27.63
CA ALA A 44 -19.39 -11.69 -28.80
C ALA A 44 -19.55 -10.16 -28.71
N LYS A 45 -20.32 -9.65 -27.74
CA LYS A 45 -20.64 -8.22 -27.58
C LYS A 45 -20.13 -7.69 -26.25
N LYS A 46 -19.99 -6.37 -26.17
CA LYS A 46 -19.85 -5.67 -24.87
C LYS A 46 -21.21 -5.65 -24.20
N CYS A 47 -21.57 -6.75 -23.55
CA CYS A 47 -22.79 -6.88 -22.77
C CYS A 47 -22.71 -6.11 -21.46
N SER A 48 -23.86 -5.66 -20.97
CA SER A 48 -23.98 -5.06 -19.64
C SER A 48 -24.00 -6.14 -18.56
N VAL A 49 -23.71 -5.77 -17.31
CA VAL A 49 -23.74 -6.70 -16.16
C VAL A 49 -25.15 -7.23 -15.94
N GLU A 50 -26.17 -6.41 -16.19
CA GLU A 50 -27.58 -6.78 -16.10
C GLU A 50 -27.96 -7.82 -17.16
N GLU A 51 -27.48 -7.67 -18.39
CA GLU A 51 -27.69 -8.67 -19.46
C GLU A 51 -27.06 -10.02 -19.10
N VAL A 52 -25.83 -9.99 -18.58
CA VAL A 52 -25.12 -11.20 -18.14
C VAL A 52 -25.83 -11.86 -16.96
N THR A 53 -26.33 -11.08 -16.01
CA THR A 53 -27.08 -11.56 -14.84
C THR A 53 -28.41 -12.19 -15.27
N SER A 54 -29.15 -11.53 -16.16
CA SER A 54 -30.41 -12.06 -16.68
C SER A 54 -30.21 -13.39 -17.41
N LEU A 55 -29.16 -13.50 -18.24
CA LEU A 55 -28.82 -14.75 -18.92
C LEU A 55 -28.39 -15.85 -17.95
N GLN A 56 -27.62 -15.53 -16.90
CA GLN A 56 -27.24 -16.48 -15.87
C GLN A 56 -28.47 -17.01 -15.11
N GLN A 57 -29.44 -16.17 -14.79
CA GLN A 57 -30.70 -16.59 -14.18
C GLN A 57 -31.54 -17.48 -15.10
N GLU A 58 -31.66 -17.12 -16.39
CA GLU A 58 -32.36 -17.91 -17.40
C GLU A 58 -31.73 -19.31 -17.54
N LEU A 59 -30.39 -19.38 -17.61
CA LEU A 59 -29.63 -20.64 -17.64
C LEU A 59 -29.84 -21.48 -16.38
N GLU A 60 -29.77 -20.88 -15.20
CA GLU A 60 -29.99 -21.60 -13.95
C GLU A 60 -31.42 -22.11 -13.81
N GLN A 61 -32.41 -21.31 -14.23
CA GLN A 61 -33.80 -21.71 -14.22
C GLN A 61 -34.03 -22.90 -15.17
N TRP A 62 -33.43 -22.85 -16.37
CA TRP A 62 -33.49 -23.95 -17.33
C TRP A 62 -32.79 -25.21 -16.81
N LEU A 63 -31.60 -25.08 -16.21
CA LEU A 63 -30.88 -26.20 -15.60
C LEU A 63 -31.64 -26.83 -14.43
N LYS A 64 -32.42 -26.04 -13.67
CA LYS A 64 -33.28 -26.54 -12.59
C LYS A 64 -34.52 -27.27 -13.11
N SER A 65 -35.04 -26.90 -14.28
CA SER A 65 -36.22 -27.53 -14.88
C SER A 65 -35.89 -28.75 -15.75
N ALA A 66 -34.68 -28.83 -16.30
CA ALA A 66 -34.17 -29.98 -17.03
C ALA A 66 -33.86 -31.14 -16.08
N SER A 67 -34.80 -32.08 -15.90
CA SER A 67 -34.68 -33.21 -14.96
C SER A 67 -33.77 -34.35 -15.41
N LYS A 68 -33.17 -34.26 -16.61
CA LYS A 68 -32.26 -35.27 -17.16
C LYS A 68 -30.92 -34.64 -17.52
N LEU A 69 -29.85 -35.27 -17.02
CA LEU A 69 -28.47 -34.88 -17.26
C LEU A 69 -28.03 -35.51 -18.59
N ASP A 70 -28.39 -34.88 -19.70
CA ASP A 70 -27.85 -35.26 -21.01
C ASP A 70 -26.44 -34.66 -21.17
N ASP A 71 -25.59 -35.21 -22.03
CA ASP A 71 -24.24 -34.68 -22.27
C ASP A 71 -24.25 -33.21 -22.75
N GLN A 72 -25.34 -32.75 -23.38
CA GLN A 72 -25.55 -31.33 -23.75
C GLN A 72 -25.76 -30.42 -22.54
N THR A 73 -26.12 -30.97 -21.37
CA THR A 73 -26.25 -30.19 -20.14
C THR A 73 -24.87 -29.74 -19.62
N CYS A 74 -23.79 -30.45 -19.97
CA CYS A 74 -22.44 -30.12 -19.50
C CYS A 74 -21.92 -28.78 -20.07
N SER A 75 -22.16 -28.48 -21.35
CA SER A 75 -21.76 -27.20 -21.97
C SER A 75 -22.49 -26.01 -21.32
N LEU A 76 -23.79 -26.17 -21.07
CA LEU A 76 -24.63 -25.16 -20.41
C LEU A 76 -24.27 -24.98 -18.93
N TYR A 77 -23.98 -26.07 -18.21
CA TYR A 77 -23.54 -26.00 -16.82
C TYR A 77 -22.20 -25.26 -16.69
N LEU A 78 -21.25 -25.57 -17.57
CA LEU A 78 -19.97 -24.85 -17.64
C LEU A 78 -20.20 -23.37 -17.95
N SER A 79 -21.05 -23.06 -18.92
CA SER A 79 -21.41 -21.67 -19.27
C SER A 79 -22.00 -20.93 -18.08
N ALA A 80 -22.96 -21.52 -17.36
CA ALA A 80 -23.56 -20.94 -16.16
C ALA A 80 -22.51 -20.72 -15.04
N ALA A 81 -21.61 -21.68 -14.83
CA ALA A 81 -20.52 -21.55 -13.87
C ALA A 81 -19.55 -20.42 -14.24
N LEU A 82 -19.18 -20.29 -15.52
CA LEU A 82 -18.33 -19.21 -16.01
C LEU A 82 -19.01 -17.84 -15.86
N LEU A 83 -20.30 -17.73 -16.17
CA LEU A 83 -21.04 -16.47 -15.97
C LEU A 83 -21.10 -16.07 -14.49
N ARG A 84 -21.33 -17.02 -13.57
CA ARG A 84 -21.23 -16.75 -12.12
C ARG A 84 -19.83 -16.27 -11.72
N ALA A 85 -18.78 -16.91 -12.25
CA ALA A 85 -17.40 -16.52 -11.96
C ALA A 85 -17.10 -15.08 -12.47
N ILE A 86 -17.60 -14.71 -13.65
CA ILE A 86 -17.45 -13.35 -14.19
C ILE A 86 -18.18 -12.33 -13.30
N LEU A 87 -19.43 -12.60 -12.92
CA LEU A 87 -20.23 -11.70 -12.08
C LEU A 87 -19.61 -11.51 -10.69
N THR A 88 -19.19 -12.61 -10.04
CA THR A 88 -18.52 -12.55 -8.73
C THR A 88 -17.20 -11.77 -8.80
N ASN A 89 -16.41 -11.97 -9.85
CA ASN A 89 -15.18 -11.21 -10.06
C ASN A 89 -15.46 -9.71 -10.29
N HIS A 90 -16.50 -9.37 -11.05
CA HIS A 90 -16.93 -7.97 -11.24
C HIS A 90 -17.30 -7.31 -9.89
N VAL A 91 -18.09 -7.98 -9.05
CA VAL A 91 -18.46 -7.49 -7.71
C VAL A 91 -17.21 -7.29 -6.85
N ALA A 92 -16.32 -8.28 -6.79
CA ALA A 92 -15.07 -8.20 -6.04
C ALA A 92 -14.20 -7.01 -6.51
N HIS A 93 -14.10 -6.79 -7.83
CA HIS A 93 -13.38 -5.63 -8.39
C HIS A 93 -14.04 -4.30 -8.01
N ALA A 94 -15.37 -4.21 -8.05
CA ALA A 94 -16.10 -3.01 -7.68
C ALA A 94 -15.90 -2.67 -6.19
N GLU A 95 -15.99 -3.67 -5.31
CA GLU A 95 -15.74 -3.52 -3.87
C GLU A 95 -14.29 -3.15 -3.57
N ALA A 96 -13.32 -3.85 -4.16
CA ALA A 96 -11.90 -3.53 -4.02
C ALA A 96 -11.61 -2.08 -4.47
N SER A 97 -12.21 -1.64 -5.57
CA SER A 97 -12.08 -0.26 -6.07
C SER A 97 -12.69 0.76 -5.10
N LYS A 98 -13.84 0.44 -4.49
CA LYS A 98 -14.49 1.29 -3.47
C LYS A 98 -13.62 1.41 -2.21
N ILE A 99 -13.11 0.29 -1.71
CA ILE A 99 -12.23 0.23 -0.54
C ILE A 99 -10.95 1.01 -0.80
N ALA A 100 -10.32 0.82 -1.96
CA ALA A 100 -9.10 1.54 -2.34
C ALA A 100 -9.30 3.06 -2.33
N LYS A 101 -10.39 3.57 -2.93
CA LYS A 101 -10.73 5.00 -2.93
C LYS A 101 -10.97 5.54 -1.52
N SER A 102 -11.69 4.78 -0.68
CA SER A 102 -11.94 5.16 0.71
C SER A 102 -10.65 5.23 1.53
N LEU A 103 -9.75 4.26 1.35
CA LEU A 103 -8.44 4.22 2.00
C LEU A 103 -7.55 5.39 1.53
N GLU A 104 -7.53 5.69 0.23
CA GLU A 104 -6.82 6.84 -0.33
C GLU A 104 -7.31 8.15 0.31
N GLN A 105 -8.63 8.34 0.41
CA GLN A 105 -9.21 9.51 1.06
C GLN A 105 -8.84 9.59 2.55
N ASN A 106 -8.87 8.48 3.28
CA ASN A 106 -8.48 8.46 4.69
C ASN A 106 -7.01 8.85 4.89
N LEU A 107 -6.11 8.30 4.07
CA LEU A 107 -4.70 8.63 4.13
C LEU A 107 -4.44 10.09 3.77
N LYS A 108 -5.19 10.64 2.81
CA LYS A 108 -5.11 12.06 2.45
C LYS A 108 -5.50 12.96 3.63
N LEU A 109 -6.60 12.64 4.32
CA LEU A 109 -7.02 13.40 5.51
C LEU A 109 -5.96 13.34 6.63
N LYS A 110 -5.39 12.16 6.90
CA LYS A 110 -4.30 12.03 7.88
C LYS A 110 -3.07 12.85 7.50
N LEU A 111 -2.74 12.91 6.21
CA LEU A 111 -1.64 13.71 5.71
C LEU A 111 -1.90 15.21 5.95
N GLU A 112 -3.11 15.69 5.65
CA GLU A 112 -3.54 17.07 5.93
C GLU A 112 -3.46 17.41 7.44
N ASP A 113 -3.86 16.48 8.31
CA ASP A 113 -3.76 16.64 9.77
C ASP A 113 -2.30 16.72 10.23
N PHE A 114 -1.42 15.86 9.72
CA PHE A 114 0.02 15.91 10.03
C PHE A 114 0.67 17.18 9.51
N GLU A 115 0.31 17.66 8.33
CA GLU A 115 0.80 18.94 7.81
C GLU A 115 0.39 20.11 8.68
N LYS A 116 -0.86 20.12 9.17
CA LYS A 116 -1.36 21.12 10.11
C LYS A 116 -0.62 21.05 11.44
N ALA A 117 -0.43 19.86 12.00
CA ALA A 117 0.33 19.66 13.22
C ALA A 117 1.79 20.11 13.07
N ASN A 118 2.43 19.79 11.95
CA ASN A 118 3.80 20.21 11.66
C ASN A 118 3.92 21.74 11.60
N LYS A 119 3.01 22.42 10.90
CA LYS A 119 2.95 23.90 10.87
C LYS A 119 2.83 24.50 12.29
N ASN A 120 2.00 23.92 13.15
CA ASN A 120 1.86 24.37 14.53
C ASN A 120 3.16 24.20 15.33
N LEU A 121 3.84 23.05 15.18
CA LEU A 121 5.12 22.80 15.84
C LEU A 121 6.23 23.74 15.32
N GLU A 122 6.25 24.04 14.03
CA GLU A 122 7.19 25.01 13.45
C GLU A 122 6.97 26.42 14.03
N LEU A 123 5.71 26.85 14.14
CA LEU A 123 5.36 28.14 14.76
C LEU A 123 5.78 28.19 16.23
N GLU A 124 5.54 27.12 16.98
CA GLU A 124 5.91 27.01 18.39
C GLU A 124 7.43 27.02 18.58
N LEU A 125 8.17 26.29 17.74
CA LEU A 125 9.63 26.31 17.73
C LEU A 125 10.17 27.72 17.41
N HIS A 126 9.55 28.42 16.45
CA HIS A 126 9.89 29.82 16.15
C HIS A 126 9.59 30.76 17.33
N ARG A 127 8.49 30.55 18.06
CA ARG A 127 8.16 31.28 19.28
C ARG A 127 9.24 31.09 20.34
N GLN A 128 9.60 29.84 20.65
CA GLN A 128 10.62 29.51 21.63
C GLN A 128 12.00 30.09 21.29
N ARG A 129 12.40 30.04 20.00
CA ARG A 129 13.65 30.67 19.55
C ARG A 129 13.66 32.18 19.78
N ARG A 130 12.54 32.87 19.56
CA ARG A 130 12.41 34.31 19.82
C ARG A 130 12.54 34.61 21.31
N GLU A 131 11.83 33.86 22.15
CA GLU A 131 11.87 34.02 23.61
C GLU A 131 13.27 33.76 24.19
N TYR A 132 13.92 32.69 23.73
CA TYR A 132 15.30 32.39 24.13
C TYR A 132 16.25 33.52 23.71
N SER A 133 16.16 33.98 22.46
CA SER A 133 16.97 35.11 21.97
C SER A 133 16.77 36.37 22.80
N GLN A 134 15.52 36.67 23.18
CA GLN A 134 15.20 37.79 24.06
C GLN A 134 15.86 37.62 25.44
N LYS A 135 15.75 36.43 26.05
CA LYS A 135 16.38 36.16 27.35
C LYS A 135 17.91 36.28 27.31
N VAL A 136 18.54 35.85 26.22
CA VAL A 136 19.99 36.04 26.03
C VAL A 136 20.36 37.53 26.00
N GLN A 137 19.57 38.36 25.30
CA GLN A 137 19.76 39.81 25.26
C GLN A 137 19.57 40.46 26.63
N GLU A 138 18.53 40.07 27.38
CA GLU A 138 18.30 40.52 28.76
C GLU A 138 19.49 40.18 29.66
N CYS A 139 19.99 38.93 29.62
CA CYS A 139 21.17 38.54 30.39
C CYS A 139 22.43 39.31 29.98
N ALA A 140 22.61 39.60 28.68
CA ALA A 140 23.72 40.41 28.22
C ALA A 140 23.63 41.85 28.76
N SER A 141 22.44 42.45 28.73
CA SER A 141 22.17 43.77 29.32
C SER A 141 22.43 43.80 30.82
N LEU A 142 21.91 42.83 31.58
CA LEU A 142 22.16 42.77 33.03
C LEU A 142 23.65 42.62 33.36
N ARG A 143 24.42 41.89 32.54
CA ARG A 143 25.88 41.81 32.74
C ARG A 143 26.59 43.15 32.54
N THR A 144 26.16 43.97 31.58
CA THR A 144 26.74 45.30 31.37
C THR A 144 26.35 46.26 32.51
N GLU A 145 25.11 46.21 32.98
CA GLU A 145 24.62 46.94 34.16
C GLU A 145 25.46 46.61 35.41
N VAL A 146 25.61 45.32 35.74
CA VAL A 146 26.42 44.85 36.88
C VAL A 146 27.87 45.31 36.76
N SER A 147 28.44 45.23 35.56
CA SER A 147 29.81 45.69 35.31
C SER A 147 29.97 47.20 35.55
N ARG A 148 28.96 48.00 35.18
CA ARG A 148 28.96 49.45 35.43
C ARG A 148 28.84 49.78 36.91
N VAL A 149 27.92 49.13 37.62
CA VAL A 149 27.75 49.31 39.07
C VAL A 149 29.04 48.95 39.80
N LYS A 150 29.70 47.85 39.38
CA LYS A 150 30.99 47.44 39.93
C LYS A 150 32.10 48.48 39.68
N ALA A 151 32.14 49.08 38.48
CA ALA A 151 33.09 50.15 38.17
C ALA A 151 32.84 51.39 39.04
N LEU A 152 31.59 51.82 39.22
CA LEU A 152 31.22 52.94 40.09
C LEU A 152 31.56 52.65 41.57
N ALA A 153 31.25 51.46 42.06
CA ALA A 153 31.59 51.03 43.43
C ALA A 153 33.11 51.09 43.66
N SER A 154 33.92 50.75 42.67
CA SER A 154 35.39 50.85 42.75
C SER A 154 35.92 52.28 42.89
N THR A 155 35.14 53.30 42.48
CA THR A 155 35.55 54.72 42.61
C THR A 155 35.16 55.33 43.95
N LEU A 156 34.16 54.77 44.64
CA LEU A 156 33.54 55.36 45.84
C LEU A 156 34.16 54.92 47.18
N GLY A 157 35.13 54.02 47.20
CA GLY A 157 35.73 53.64 48.48
C GLY A 157 36.67 52.45 48.43
N THR A 158 37.85 52.64 47.84
CA THR A 158 39.02 51.88 48.32
C THR A 158 39.40 52.48 49.67
N ILE A 159 38.77 52.00 50.75
CA ILE A 159 39.32 52.19 52.09
C ILE A 159 40.71 51.54 52.03
N PRO A 160 41.82 52.27 52.30
CA PRO A 160 43.15 51.69 52.26
C PRO A 160 43.18 50.50 53.22
N SER A 161 43.35 49.30 52.65
CA SER A 161 43.56 48.10 53.43
C SER A 161 44.83 48.30 54.27
N PRO A 162 44.81 48.05 55.59
CA PRO A 162 45.98 48.17 56.43
C PRO A 162 47.11 47.24 55.92
N PRO A 163 48.38 47.63 56.09
CA PRO A 163 49.54 46.90 55.57
C PRO A 163 49.57 45.46 56.07
N ALA A 164 49.76 44.53 55.15
CA ALA A 164 49.78 43.09 55.42
C ALA A 164 50.94 42.71 56.34
N GLU A 165 50.60 42.10 57.47
CA GLU A 165 51.52 41.43 58.39
C GLU A 165 52.09 40.15 57.72
N PRO A 166 53.40 39.86 57.84
CA PRO A 166 54.05 38.75 57.17
C PRO A 166 53.61 37.40 57.73
N ARG A 167 52.69 36.71 57.03
CA ARG A 167 52.31 35.34 57.38
C ARG A 167 53.41 34.34 56.96
N PRO A 168 53.84 33.43 57.85
CA PRO A 168 54.91 32.49 57.59
C PRO A 168 54.54 31.46 56.51
N ARG A 169 55.55 31.09 55.71
CA ARG A 169 55.52 30.02 54.72
C ARG A 169 55.28 28.67 55.41
N ALA A 170 54.04 28.18 55.41
CA ALA A 170 53.75 26.79 55.74
C ALA A 170 54.13 25.91 54.54
N MET A 171 54.97 24.92 54.81
CA MET A 171 55.55 23.99 53.85
C MET A 171 54.47 23.18 53.12
N SER A 172 54.67 23.03 51.82
CA SER A 172 53.90 22.21 50.90
C SER A 172 54.10 20.72 51.18
N PRO A 173 53.06 19.86 51.13
CA PRO A 173 53.24 18.43 50.89
C PRO A 173 53.43 18.15 49.38
N PRO A 174 54.11 17.06 49.00
CA PRO A 174 54.48 16.75 47.62
C PRO A 174 53.25 16.33 46.76
N PRO A 175 53.33 16.49 45.42
CA PRO A 175 52.29 16.04 44.51
C PRO A 175 52.31 14.50 44.39
N SER A 176 51.31 13.83 44.96
CA SER A 176 51.06 12.42 44.69
C SER A 176 50.50 12.25 43.28
N ALA A 177 51.28 11.64 42.40
CA ALA A 177 50.85 11.18 41.10
C ALA A 177 50.00 9.90 41.26
N THR A 178 48.72 9.98 40.94
CA THR A 178 47.88 8.82 40.64
C THR A 178 47.21 9.01 39.28
N PRO A 179 47.52 8.19 38.27
CA PRO A 179 46.70 8.10 37.07
C PRO A 179 45.51 7.21 37.38
N SER A 180 44.40 7.79 37.84
CA SER A 180 43.12 7.09 37.87
C SER A 180 42.11 7.89 37.09
N SER A 181 42.00 7.52 35.82
CA SER A 181 40.96 7.92 34.90
C SER A 181 39.62 7.35 35.38
N ALA A 182 39.00 7.99 36.36
CA ALA A 182 37.57 7.83 36.61
C ALA A 182 36.82 8.80 35.66
N PRO A 183 35.97 8.32 34.74
CA PRO A 183 35.17 9.20 33.93
C PRO A 183 34.15 9.89 34.85
N SER A 184 34.33 11.20 35.03
CA SER A 184 33.31 12.08 35.59
C SER A 184 32.06 12.00 34.71
N LEU A 185 31.16 11.10 35.08
CA LEU A 185 29.74 11.19 34.83
C LEU A 185 29.24 12.44 35.55
N LEU A 186 29.27 13.60 34.87
CA LEU A 186 28.42 14.78 35.06
C LEU A 186 28.91 15.98 34.23
N ARG A 187 29.32 15.74 32.98
CA ARG A 187 29.10 16.73 31.93
C ARG A 187 27.84 16.31 31.17
N TYR A 188 26.71 16.87 31.58
CA TYR A 188 25.60 17.11 30.65
C TYR A 188 26.01 18.19 29.64
N ASN A 189 27.10 17.94 28.90
CA ASN A 189 27.30 18.51 27.58
C ASN A 189 26.49 17.64 26.63
N SER A 190 25.17 17.89 26.57
CA SER A 190 24.34 17.44 25.45
C SER A 190 24.68 18.29 24.23
N LEU A 191 25.90 18.09 23.71
CA LEU A 191 26.37 18.63 22.45
C LEU A 191 26.67 17.51 21.46
N HIS A 192 26.02 16.35 21.58
CA HIS A 192 26.03 15.31 20.54
C HIS A 192 24.60 14.82 20.24
N ALA A 193 23.94 15.56 19.36
CA ALA A 193 22.96 15.01 18.42
C ALA A 193 23.04 15.80 17.10
N ARG A 194 24.26 15.95 16.55
CA ARG A 194 24.43 16.11 15.11
C ARG A 194 24.28 14.72 14.50
N SER A 195 23.04 14.31 14.24
CA SER A 195 22.64 13.39 13.15
C SER A 195 21.17 13.01 13.29
N THR A 196 20.30 13.91 12.84
CA THR A 196 19.23 13.50 11.93
C THR A 196 19.19 14.59 10.87
N SER A 197 20.06 14.46 9.87
CA SER A 197 19.71 14.96 8.56
C SER A 197 18.43 14.24 8.17
N MET A 198 17.29 14.84 8.49
CA MET A 198 16.08 14.63 7.73
C MET A 198 16.36 15.29 6.38
N HIS A 199 17.18 14.62 5.57
CA HIS A 199 16.91 14.63 4.15
C HIS A 199 15.46 14.18 4.07
N ALA A 200 14.57 15.14 3.86
CA ALA A 200 13.38 14.98 3.07
C ALA A 200 13.83 14.51 1.68
N SER A 201 14.38 13.30 1.64
CA SER A 201 14.21 12.40 0.53
C SER A 201 12.70 12.29 0.48
N ARG A 202 12.10 13.05 -0.45
CA ARG A 202 10.82 12.67 -1.02
C ARG A 202 10.79 11.15 -1.07
N PRO A 203 9.70 10.49 -0.66
CA PRO A 203 9.49 9.14 -1.14
C PRO A 203 9.42 9.26 -2.66
N SER A 204 10.55 9.06 -3.32
CA SER A 204 10.57 8.48 -4.65
C SER A 204 10.01 7.11 -4.40
N THR A 205 8.70 7.02 -4.48
CA THR A 205 8.02 5.77 -4.78
C THR A 205 8.85 5.09 -5.86
N PRO A 206 9.45 3.92 -5.59
CA PRO A 206 9.79 3.06 -6.70
C PRO A 206 8.43 2.78 -7.31
N ALA A 207 8.21 3.30 -8.52
CA ALA A 207 7.25 2.70 -9.41
C ALA A 207 7.75 1.28 -9.64
N TYR A 208 7.45 0.36 -8.71
CA TYR A 208 7.40 -1.05 -9.00
C TYR A 208 6.27 -1.18 -9.99
N SER A 209 6.63 -0.99 -11.26
CA SER A 209 5.99 -1.71 -12.33
C SER A 209 6.16 -3.17 -11.95
N VAL A 210 5.15 -3.74 -11.30
CA VAL A 210 4.91 -5.17 -11.28
C VAL A 210 4.54 -5.52 -12.71
N ARG A 211 5.55 -5.49 -13.57
CA ARG A 211 5.53 -6.18 -14.85
C ARG A 211 5.81 -7.62 -14.47
N SER A 212 4.73 -8.31 -14.14
CA SER A 212 4.69 -9.76 -14.12
C SER A 212 5.25 -10.25 -15.45
N HIS A 213 6.50 -10.69 -15.41
CA HIS A 213 7.10 -11.46 -16.48
C HIS A 213 6.47 -12.85 -16.44
N THR A 214 5.24 -12.95 -16.97
CA THR A 214 4.80 -14.21 -17.55
C THR A 214 5.59 -14.40 -18.85
N PRO A 215 6.27 -15.55 -19.05
CA PRO A 215 6.81 -15.88 -20.36
C PRO A 215 5.63 -16.09 -21.30
N SER A 216 5.32 -15.06 -22.08
CA SER A 216 4.36 -15.14 -23.17
C SER A 216 4.93 -16.06 -24.24
N LEU A 217 4.48 -17.31 -24.23
CA LEU A 217 4.59 -18.22 -25.37
C LEU A 217 3.81 -17.59 -26.52
N ARG A 218 4.59 -17.01 -27.43
CA ARG A 218 4.15 -16.36 -28.66
C ARG A 218 3.44 -17.38 -29.56
N SER A 219 2.13 -17.50 -29.39
CA SER A 219 1.25 -18.06 -30.41
C SER A 219 1.27 -17.11 -31.62
N GLN A 220 1.69 -17.63 -32.77
CA GLN A 220 1.59 -16.93 -34.03
C GLN A 220 0.13 -16.95 -34.48
N THR A 221 -0.52 -15.79 -34.47
CA THR A 221 -1.77 -15.57 -35.20
C THR A 221 -1.54 -14.44 -36.22
N PRO A 222 -1.86 -14.66 -37.51
CA PRO A 222 -1.67 -13.65 -38.55
C PRO A 222 -2.67 -12.50 -38.38
N ALA A 223 -2.15 -11.27 -38.49
CA ALA A 223 -2.89 -10.03 -38.29
C ALA A 223 -3.86 -9.74 -39.47
N PRO A 224 -5.07 -9.20 -39.20
CA PRO A 224 -5.95 -8.66 -40.24
C PRO A 224 -5.47 -7.26 -40.64
N MET A 225 -5.38 -7.03 -41.96
CA MET A 225 -5.06 -5.73 -42.54
C MET A 225 -6.10 -4.68 -42.13
N ARG A 226 -5.64 -3.59 -41.51
CA ARG A 226 -6.43 -2.37 -41.32
C ARG A 226 -5.85 -1.23 -42.13
N LEU A 227 -6.73 -0.56 -42.88
CA LEU A 227 -6.49 0.62 -43.68
C LEU A 227 -5.97 1.81 -42.84
N PRO A 228 -5.20 2.73 -43.44
CA PRO A 228 -4.67 3.91 -42.76
C PRO A 228 -5.77 4.96 -42.53
N THR A 229 -5.94 5.36 -41.27
CA THR A 229 -6.73 6.53 -40.88
C THR A 229 -5.82 7.78 -40.90
N PRO A 230 -6.19 8.88 -41.59
CA PRO A 230 -5.37 10.09 -41.64
C PRO A 230 -5.43 10.85 -40.30
N SER A 231 -4.26 11.17 -39.77
CA SER A 231 -4.08 11.96 -38.55
C SER A 231 -4.30 13.46 -38.81
N PRO A 232 -4.98 14.20 -37.93
CA PRO A 232 -5.11 15.65 -38.04
C PRO A 232 -3.80 16.33 -37.62
N GLN A 233 -3.33 17.28 -38.44
CA GLN A 233 -2.16 18.11 -38.15
C GLN A 233 -2.48 19.10 -37.03
N GLN A 234 -1.67 19.11 -35.97
CA GLN A 234 -1.66 20.18 -34.99
C GLN A 234 -0.69 21.28 -35.43
N ILE A 235 -1.26 22.46 -35.67
CA ILE A 235 -0.55 23.72 -35.92
C ILE A 235 0.16 24.11 -34.62
N ARG A 236 1.50 23.98 -34.59
CA ARG A 236 2.36 24.54 -33.54
C ARG A 236 2.51 26.04 -33.76
N SER A 237 1.94 26.83 -32.88
CA SER A 237 2.28 28.24 -32.67
C SER A 237 3.72 28.33 -32.15
N GLN A 238 4.60 28.93 -32.96
CA GLN A 238 5.95 29.29 -32.54
C GLN A 238 5.90 30.57 -31.69
N THR A 239 6.44 30.51 -30.47
CA THR A 239 6.74 31.68 -29.66
C THR A 239 8.26 31.85 -29.64
N PRO A 240 8.83 32.96 -30.15
CA PRO A 240 10.28 33.18 -30.12
C PRO A 240 10.74 33.51 -28.70
N ALA A 241 11.71 32.76 -28.20
CA ALA A 241 12.32 32.96 -26.89
C ALA A 241 13.33 34.13 -26.91
N PRO A 242 13.40 34.95 -25.85
CA PRO A 242 14.35 36.07 -25.75
C PRO A 242 15.79 35.59 -25.44
N PRO A 243 16.83 36.36 -25.85
CA PRO A 243 18.23 36.00 -25.66
C PRO A 243 18.66 36.12 -24.18
N VAL A 244 19.33 35.08 -23.68
CA VAL A 244 19.85 35.00 -22.31
C VAL A 244 21.24 35.65 -22.23
N PRO A 245 21.53 36.50 -21.21
CA PRO A 245 22.84 37.13 -21.06
C PRO A 245 23.94 36.15 -20.66
N THR A 246 25.10 36.29 -21.32
CA THR A 246 26.32 35.52 -21.11
C THR A 246 26.93 35.82 -19.72
N ARG A 247 27.00 34.78 -18.88
CA ARG A 247 27.64 34.86 -17.56
C ARG A 247 29.17 34.86 -17.70
N PRO A 248 29.90 35.72 -16.97
CA PRO A 248 31.35 35.75 -17.01
C PRO A 248 31.96 34.51 -16.34
N ARG A 249 32.92 33.96 -17.07
CA ARG A 249 33.86 32.90 -16.73
C ARG A 249 34.56 33.22 -15.41
N ARG A 250 34.28 32.46 -14.35
CA ARG A 250 35.04 32.52 -13.10
C ARG A 250 36.00 31.35 -12.99
N LEU A 251 37.23 31.73 -12.62
CA LEU A 251 38.44 30.95 -12.53
C LEU A 251 38.33 29.76 -11.56
N SER A 252 38.85 28.62 -12.02
CA SER A 252 39.51 27.53 -11.29
C SER A 252 39.43 27.50 -9.76
N LEU A 253 38.71 26.54 -9.19
CA LEU A 253 39.00 25.99 -7.85
C LEU A 253 38.67 24.49 -7.76
N SER A 254 39.72 23.75 -7.37
CA SER A 254 39.81 22.38 -6.80
C SER A 254 39.05 21.22 -7.46
N SER A 255 39.82 20.25 -7.94
CA SER A 255 39.40 18.91 -8.31
C SER A 255 38.56 18.24 -7.22
N PRO A 256 37.48 17.52 -7.59
CA PRO A 256 36.68 16.77 -6.63
C PRO A 256 37.48 15.58 -6.08
N PRO A 257 37.40 15.28 -4.76
CA PRO A 257 38.03 14.11 -4.20
C PRO A 257 37.42 12.84 -4.82
N LYS A 258 38.28 11.90 -5.21
CA LYS A 258 37.90 10.56 -5.68
C LYS A 258 37.06 9.88 -4.59
N MET A 259 35.78 9.67 -4.86
CA MET A 259 34.92 8.83 -4.03
C MET A 259 35.36 7.37 -4.18
N THR A 260 36.10 6.85 -3.20
CA THR A 260 36.23 5.42 -2.98
C THR A 260 34.86 4.89 -2.59
N ARG A 261 34.31 4.02 -3.44
CA ARG A 261 33.04 3.35 -3.25
C ARG A 261 33.19 2.32 -2.13
N SER A 262 32.89 2.72 -0.90
CA SER A 262 32.75 1.77 0.21
C SER A 262 31.57 0.85 -0.11
N VAL A 263 31.86 -0.43 -0.36
CA VAL A 263 30.85 -1.49 -0.41
C VAL A 263 30.45 -1.78 1.03
N SER A 264 29.37 -1.15 1.50
CA SER A 264 28.77 -1.48 2.79
C SER A 264 28.10 -2.85 2.69
N GLU A 265 28.74 -3.84 3.33
CA GLU A 265 28.23 -5.17 3.65
C GLU A 265 27.17 -5.06 4.77
N GLU A 266 26.13 -4.27 4.53
CA GLU A 266 25.02 -4.01 5.47
C GLU A 266 23.70 -4.01 4.70
N LYS A 267 23.52 -5.00 3.82
CA LYS A 267 22.30 -5.15 3.02
C LYS A 267 21.59 -6.48 3.22
N GLN A 268 22.16 -7.38 4.03
CA GLN A 268 21.51 -8.65 4.33
C GLN A 268 20.58 -8.57 5.54
N GLU A 269 20.85 -7.67 6.50
CA GLU A 269 20.09 -7.62 7.75
C GLU A 269 18.81 -6.75 7.69
N MET A 270 18.73 -5.77 6.77
CA MET A 270 17.51 -4.96 6.63
C MET A 270 16.37 -5.65 5.87
N HIS A 271 16.66 -6.73 5.13
CA HIS A 271 15.61 -7.51 4.45
C HIS A 271 14.91 -8.49 5.39
N GLU A 272 15.44 -8.74 6.59
CA GLU A 272 14.76 -9.58 7.58
C GLU A 272 13.78 -8.78 8.48
N ARG A 273 13.89 -7.45 8.52
CA ARG A 273 13.03 -6.60 9.36
C ARG A 273 11.63 -6.31 8.81
N TRP A 274 11.32 -6.73 7.59
CA TRP A 274 9.98 -6.62 7.02
C TRP A 274 9.15 -7.90 7.13
N ILE A 275 9.62 -8.90 7.89
CA ILE A 275 8.76 -10.00 8.31
C ILE A 275 7.89 -9.45 9.45
N PRO A 276 6.56 -9.37 9.27
CA PRO A 276 5.67 -9.00 10.37
C PRO A 276 5.96 -9.93 11.56
N PRO A 277 6.01 -9.42 12.81
CA PRO A 277 6.23 -10.27 13.96
C PRO A 277 5.23 -11.44 13.92
N ARG A 278 5.75 -12.67 13.89
CA ARG A 278 4.92 -13.87 14.03
C ARG A 278 4.12 -13.73 15.31
N ASN A 279 2.79 -13.78 15.21
CA ASN A 279 1.95 -13.88 16.38
C ASN A 279 2.29 -15.18 17.11
N PRO A 280 2.54 -15.16 18.43
CA PRO A 280 2.79 -16.38 19.22
C PRO A 280 1.58 -17.34 19.27
N GLU A 281 0.45 -16.97 18.66
CA GLU A 281 -0.76 -17.79 18.54
C GLU A 281 -0.71 -18.79 17.38
N ASP A 282 0.24 -18.67 16.43
CA ASP A 282 0.31 -19.56 15.25
C ASP A 282 1.19 -20.81 15.47
N ASP A 283 1.79 -20.98 16.66
CA ASP A 283 2.52 -22.21 17.04
C ASP A 283 1.57 -23.34 17.50
N ILE A 284 0.48 -23.55 16.75
CA ILE A 284 -0.41 -24.72 16.93
C ILE A 284 0.12 -25.87 16.04
N SER A 285 1.37 -26.24 16.24
CA SER A 285 1.95 -27.49 15.71
C SER A 285 1.96 -28.59 16.79
N SER A 286 0.86 -28.73 17.52
CA SER A 286 0.61 -29.91 18.36
C SER A 286 -0.86 -30.04 18.76
N VAL A 287 -1.75 -30.18 17.78
CA VAL A 287 -3.08 -30.77 18.03
C VAL A 287 -3.27 -31.99 17.14
N LYS A 288 -3.43 -33.11 17.83
CA LYS A 288 -3.75 -34.46 17.36
C LYS A 288 -4.77 -34.47 16.21
N PRO A 289 -4.73 -35.47 15.32
CA PRO A 289 -5.74 -35.65 14.29
C PRO A 289 -7.06 -36.06 14.94
N PHE A 290 -7.94 -35.09 15.20
CA PHE A 290 -9.31 -35.36 15.58
C PHE A 290 -10.12 -35.58 14.31
N ARG A 291 -10.52 -36.83 14.10
CA ARG A 291 -11.42 -37.24 13.02
C ARG A 291 -12.80 -36.60 13.22
N HIS A 292 -13.31 -36.08 12.12
CA HIS A 292 -14.74 -35.95 11.76
C HIS A 292 -15.60 -35.03 12.63
N SER A 293 -16.01 -33.90 12.07
CA SER A 293 -17.39 -33.70 11.55
C SER A 293 -17.71 -32.22 11.32
N ARG A 294 -18.44 -31.98 10.22
CA ARG A 294 -19.39 -30.87 10.04
C ARG A 294 -18.82 -29.48 9.70
N ALA A 295 -18.42 -29.31 8.44
CA ALA A 295 -18.47 -28.00 7.78
C ALA A 295 -19.88 -27.82 7.19
N GLY A 296 -20.64 -26.88 7.74
CA GLY A 296 -21.97 -26.54 7.22
C GLY A 296 -22.71 -25.59 8.13
N GLN A 297 -22.33 -24.31 8.07
CA GLN A 297 -23.15 -23.10 8.35
C GLN A 297 -22.19 -21.98 8.76
N LEU A 298 -21.99 -21.00 7.89
CA LEU A 298 -21.72 -19.58 8.20
C LEU A 298 -21.51 -18.82 6.87
N VAL A 299 -22.47 -18.95 5.94
CA VAL A 299 -22.60 -18.06 4.76
C VAL A 299 -24.07 -17.67 4.63
N ALA A 300 -24.61 -17.05 5.68
CA ALA A 300 -25.97 -16.54 5.70
C ALA A 300 -26.08 -15.34 6.65
N GLU A 301 -25.38 -14.24 6.36
CA GLU A 301 -25.64 -12.97 7.09
C GLU A 301 -25.25 -11.70 6.33
N TRP A 302 -25.18 -11.73 4.99
CA TRP A 302 -24.90 -10.53 4.19
C TRP A 302 -25.96 -10.23 3.12
N SER A 303 -27.15 -10.86 3.21
CA SER A 303 -28.23 -10.69 2.22
C SER A 303 -29.49 -9.98 2.73
N GLU A 304 -29.41 -9.20 3.83
CA GLU A 304 -30.59 -8.47 4.37
C GLU A 304 -30.42 -6.94 4.49
N GLN A 305 -29.50 -6.30 3.77
CA GLN A 305 -29.37 -4.82 3.80
C GLN A 305 -29.46 -4.11 2.46
N ILE A 306 -30.06 -4.73 1.44
CA ILE A 306 -30.40 -4.04 0.18
C ILE A 306 -31.87 -4.28 -0.14
N LEU A 307 -32.75 -3.76 0.70
CA LEU A 307 -34.15 -3.46 0.39
C LEU A 307 -34.74 -2.58 1.50
N LEU A 308 -34.36 -1.30 1.48
CA LEU A 308 -35.12 -0.15 1.97
C LEU A 308 -34.55 1.12 1.33
#